data_AF-A0A1Y4UXX0-F1
#
_entry.id   AF-A0A1Y4UXX0-F1
#
_cell.length_a   1.000
_cell.length_b   1.000
_cell.length_c   1.000
_cell.angle_alpha   90.00
_cell.angle_beta   90.00
_cell.angle_gamma   90.00
#
_symmetry.space_group_name_H-M   'P 1'
#
loop_
_entity.id
_entity.type
_entity.pdbx_description
1 polymer ?
#
loop_
_entity_poly.entity_id
_entity_poly.type
_entity_poly.pdbx_seq_one_letter_code
_entity_poly.pdbx_strand_id
1 'polypeptide(L)'
;MEKDIIQKEIEKAKNAKCFFAELALALTIPSVCSRYGLDDEELKNQWESKRYPDWYDKYVYPEYEFLTGQECYAVRCAILHNGDIDLYSQSILRHESKVNNYRLMIPEYGDNFCLQYEENSQLQDRPFCAAGLAMKILDGYKQFKIEHPEFKYPLDSYVFEQQ
;
A
#
# COMPACT_ATOMS: atom_id res chain seq x y z
N MET A 1 -14.29 -12.91 12.89
CA MET A 1 -14.37 -13.03 11.42
C MET A 1 -13.25 -13.95 10.98
N GLU A 2 -13.50 -14.87 10.05
CA GLU A 2 -12.41 -15.67 9.49
C GLU A 2 -11.41 -14.75 8.77
N LYS A 3 -10.12 -15.06 8.89
CA LYS A 3 -9.06 -14.30 8.19
C LYS A 3 -9.02 -14.70 6.72
N ASP A 4 -9.00 -13.68 5.87
CA ASP A 4 -8.82 -13.85 4.43
C ASP A 4 -7.43 -14.39 4.12
N ILE A 5 -7.24 -14.98 2.93
CA ILE A 5 -5.94 -15.50 2.51
C ILE A 5 -4.84 -14.44 2.60
N ILE A 6 -5.12 -13.19 2.20
CA ILE A 6 -4.13 -12.11 2.23
C ILE A 6 -3.68 -11.78 3.66
N GLN A 7 -4.59 -11.82 4.63
CA GLN A 7 -4.27 -11.56 6.04
C GLN A 7 -3.40 -12.69 6.59
N LYS A 8 -3.74 -13.94 6.25
CA LYS A 8 -2.98 -15.14 6.63
C LYS A 8 -1.55 -15.08 6.06
N GLU A 9 -1.39 -14.70 4.79
CA GLU A 9 -0.06 -14.63 4.15
C GLU A 9 0.80 -13.48 4.68
N ILE A 10 0.22 -12.30 4.94
CA ILE A 10 0.94 -11.17 5.57
C ILE A 10 1.44 -11.58 6.97
N GLU A 11 0.60 -12.23 7.77
CA GLU A 11 0.99 -12.70 9.11
C GLU A 11 2.09 -13.77 9.06
N LYS A 12 2.05 -14.68 8.09
CA LYS A 12 3.13 -15.66 7.87
C LYS A 12 4.44 -14.97 7.52
N ALA A 13 4.42 -14.02 6.58
CA ALA A 13 5.60 -13.25 6.18
C ALA A 13 6.21 -12.51 7.36
N LYS A 14 5.36 -11.85 8.17
CA LYS A 14 5.78 -11.18 9.40
C LYS A 14 6.44 -12.13 10.40
N ASN A 15 5.81 -13.28 10.69
CA ASN A 15 6.34 -14.26 11.64
C ASN A 15 7.68 -14.84 11.17
N ALA A 16 7.86 -14.99 9.86
CA ALA A 16 9.12 -15.39 9.23
C ALA A 16 10.15 -14.25 9.10
N LYS A 17 9.81 -13.03 9.52
CA LYS A 17 10.63 -11.80 9.36
C LYS A 17 10.97 -11.48 7.90
N CYS A 18 10.10 -11.86 6.98
CA CYS A 18 10.21 -11.54 5.55
C CYS A 18 9.57 -10.17 5.26
N PHE A 19 10.13 -9.10 5.82
CA PHE A 19 9.51 -7.78 5.86
C PHE A 19 9.25 -7.15 4.49
N PHE A 20 10.13 -7.40 3.51
CA PHE A 20 9.89 -6.97 2.13
C PHE A 20 8.64 -7.65 1.54
N ALA A 21 8.52 -8.97 1.73
CA ALA A 21 7.36 -9.72 1.24
C ALA A 21 6.07 -9.31 1.99
N GLU A 22 6.16 -9.09 3.30
CA GLU A 22 5.08 -8.58 4.14
C GLU A 22 4.55 -7.24 3.60
N LEU A 23 5.45 -6.26 3.38
CA LEU A 23 5.09 -4.95 2.85
C LEU A 23 4.54 -5.06 1.42
N ALA A 24 5.18 -5.82 0.54
CA ALA A 24 4.75 -6.00 -0.84
C ALA A 24 3.32 -6.54 -0.93
N LEU A 25 2.97 -7.52 -0.10
CA LEU A 25 1.61 -8.05 0.01
C LEU A 25 0.64 -7.01 0.56
N ALA A 26 1.00 -6.31 1.64
CA ALA A 26 0.15 -5.29 2.24
C ALA A 26 -0.17 -4.14 1.26
N LEU A 27 0.79 -3.70 0.45
CA LEU A 27 0.60 -2.66 -0.57
C LEU A 27 -0.42 -3.03 -1.66
N THR A 28 -0.81 -4.31 -1.79
CA THR A 28 -1.89 -4.70 -2.70
C THR A 28 -3.28 -4.37 -2.15
N ILE A 29 -3.44 -4.31 -0.82
CA ILE A 29 -4.74 -4.18 -0.15
C ILE A 29 -5.50 -2.92 -0.60
N PRO A 30 -4.91 -1.71 -0.61
CA PRO A 30 -5.65 -0.52 -1.04
C PRO A 30 -6.07 -0.61 -2.51
N SER A 31 -5.27 -1.26 -3.37
CA SER A 31 -5.64 -1.49 -4.77
C SER A 31 -6.87 -2.38 -4.90
N VAL A 32 -6.98 -3.42 -4.07
CA VAL A 32 -8.12 -4.34 -4.08
C VAL A 32 -9.36 -3.68 -3.46
N CYS A 33 -9.21 -3.07 -2.28
CA CYS A 33 -10.34 -2.47 -1.56
C CYS A 33 -10.91 -1.27 -2.30
N SER A 34 -10.06 -0.46 -2.95
CA SER A 34 -10.53 0.68 -3.75
C SER A 34 -11.28 0.29 -5.03
N ARG A 35 -11.30 -1.00 -5.41
CA ARG A 35 -12.15 -1.54 -6.49
C ARG A 35 -13.54 -1.94 -6.01
N TYR A 36 -13.75 -1.95 -4.71
CA TYR A 36 -15.07 -2.18 -4.15
C TYR A 36 -16.02 -1.06 -4.57
N GLY A 37 -17.20 -1.41 -5.07
CA GLY A 37 -18.16 -0.43 -5.60
C GLY A 37 -17.90 0.01 -7.04
N LEU A 38 -17.02 -0.64 -7.82
CA LEU A 38 -16.88 -0.35 -9.27
C LEU A 38 -18.10 -0.69 -10.13
N ASP A 39 -19.15 -1.26 -9.52
CA ASP A 39 -20.48 -1.34 -10.12
C ASP A 39 -21.16 0.05 -10.18
N ASP A 40 -20.66 1.03 -9.42
CA ASP A 40 -21.01 2.44 -9.52
C ASP A 40 -20.30 3.10 -10.73
N GLU A 41 -21.08 3.72 -11.62
CA GLU A 41 -20.55 4.35 -12.83
C GLU A 41 -19.57 5.50 -12.55
N GLU A 42 -19.69 6.18 -11.41
CA GLU A 42 -18.77 7.26 -11.03
C GLU A 42 -17.39 6.70 -10.68
N LEU A 43 -17.34 5.64 -9.85
CA LEU A 43 -16.09 4.99 -9.46
C LEU A 43 -15.42 4.26 -10.63
N LYS A 44 -16.23 3.71 -11.55
CA LYS A 44 -15.75 2.97 -12.73
C LYS A 44 -14.89 3.83 -13.66
N ASN A 45 -15.17 5.12 -13.73
CA ASN A 45 -14.42 6.07 -14.55
C ASN A 45 -13.17 6.63 -13.85
N GLN A 46 -12.92 6.28 -12.58
CA GLN A 46 -11.77 6.76 -11.83
C GLN A 46 -10.56 5.83 -11.95
N TRP A 47 -9.41 6.42 -12.25
CA TRP A 47 -8.11 5.75 -12.29
C TRP A 47 -7.70 5.21 -10.92
N GLU A 48 -6.97 4.09 -10.89
CA GLU A 48 -6.42 3.51 -9.64
C GLU A 48 -5.52 4.51 -8.91
N SER A 49 -4.81 5.38 -9.64
CA SER A 49 -4.00 6.48 -9.11
C SER A 49 -4.80 7.55 -8.35
N LYS A 50 -6.14 7.51 -8.39
CA LYS A 50 -7.02 8.35 -7.58
C LYS A 50 -7.66 7.54 -6.45
N ARG A 51 -8.24 6.39 -6.79
CA ARG A 51 -8.97 5.54 -5.82
C ARG A 51 -8.07 4.93 -4.74
N TYR A 52 -6.82 4.58 -5.08
CA TYR A 52 -5.88 4.02 -4.11
C TYR A 52 -5.48 5.07 -3.06
N PRO A 53 -4.99 6.28 -3.43
CA PRO A 53 -4.71 7.32 -2.44
C PRO A 53 -5.91 7.64 -1.57
N ASP A 54 -7.10 7.78 -2.16
CA ASP A 54 -8.32 8.12 -1.40
C ASP A 54 -8.68 7.04 -0.37
N TRP A 55 -8.50 5.75 -0.71
CA TRP A 55 -8.67 4.67 0.25
C TRP A 55 -7.62 4.74 1.37
N TYR A 56 -6.35 4.93 1.01
CA TYR A 56 -5.26 4.98 1.99
C TYR A 56 -5.42 6.16 2.95
N ASP A 57 -5.74 7.34 2.42
CA ASP A 57 -5.94 8.57 3.18
C ASP A 57 -7.16 8.47 4.11
N LYS A 58 -8.14 7.65 3.77
CA LYS A 58 -9.30 7.36 4.62
C LYS A 58 -8.96 6.40 5.77
N TYR A 59 -8.27 5.29 5.48
CA TYR A 59 -8.17 4.16 6.41
C TYR A 59 -6.83 3.99 7.11
N VAL A 60 -5.75 4.58 6.59
CA VAL A 60 -4.39 4.36 7.09
C VAL A 60 -3.75 5.67 7.56
N TYR A 61 -3.83 6.71 6.73
CA TYR A 61 -3.21 8.01 7.02
C TYR A 61 -3.62 8.60 8.38
N PRO A 62 -4.90 8.57 8.83
CA PRO A 62 -5.29 9.22 10.09
C PRO A 62 -4.65 8.61 11.34
N GLU A 63 -4.21 7.35 11.27
CA GLU A 63 -3.49 6.68 12.37
C GLU A 63 -1.98 6.55 12.11
N TYR A 64 -1.54 6.83 10.89
CA TYR A 64 -0.18 6.59 10.42
C TYR A 64 0.22 7.63 9.38
N GLU A 65 0.39 8.87 9.85
CA GLU A 65 0.73 10.09 9.10
C GLU A 65 2.18 10.09 8.56
N PHE A 66 2.65 8.94 8.08
CA PHE A 66 4.03 8.75 7.62
C PHE A 66 4.17 8.90 6.10
N LEU A 67 3.27 8.27 5.34
CA LEU A 67 3.16 8.41 3.88
C LEU A 67 1.77 8.95 3.58
N THR A 68 1.67 9.90 2.67
CA THR A 68 0.37 10.21 2.05
C THR A 68 -0.08 9.04 1.17
N GLY A 69 -1.36 8.99 0.80
CA GLY A 69 -1.88 8.00 -0.11
C GLY A 69 -1.19 8.01 -1.48
N GLN A 70 -0.75 9.19 -1.94
CA GLN A 70 0.03 9.33 -3.18
C GLN A 70 1.43 8.74 -3.05
N GLU A 71 2.12 9.02 -1.95
CA GLU A 71 3.44 8.45 -1.66
C GLU A 71 3.35 6.92 -1.51
N CYS A 72 2.34 6.41 -0.81
CA CYS A 72 2.10 4.98 -0.68
C CYS A 72 1.80 4.32 -2.03
N TYR A 73 0.99 4.96 -2.89
CA TYR A 73 0.73 4.48 -4.25
C TYR A 73 2.02 4.43 -5.09
N ALA A 74 2.86 5.45 -4.98
CA ALA A 74 4.13 5.47 -5.68
C ALA A 74 5.06 4.35 -5.20
N VAL A 75 5.19 4.15 -3.87
CA VAL A 75 5.94 3.03 -3.28
C VAL A 75 5.44 1.69 -3.79
N ARG A 76 4.12 1.49 -3.86
CA ARG A 76 3.52 0.28 -4.46
C ARG A 76 3.95 0.09 -5.91
N CYS A 77 3.89 1.13 -6.73
CA CYS A 77 4.25 1.03 -8.15
C CYS A 77 5.74 0.72 -8.34
N ALA A 78 6.61 1.35 -7.56
CA ALA A 78 8.05 1.09 -7.56
C ALA A 78 8.35 -0.37 -7.20
N ILE A 79 7.83 -0.87 -6.07
CA ILE A 79 8.09 -2.23 -5.58
C ILE A 79 7.47 -3.30 -6.50
N LEU A 80 6.19 -3.16 -6.88
CA LEU A 80 5.44 -4.26 -7.48
C LEU A 80 5.47 -4.29 -9.02
N HIS A 81 5.57 -3.14 -9.68
CA HIS A 81 5.44 -3.06 -11.14
C HIS A 81 6.77 -2.77 -11.82
N ASN A 82 7.59 -1.92 -11.22
CA ASN A 82 8.86 -1.54 -11.83
C ASN A 82 10.01 -2.45 -11.38
N GLY A 83 9.91 -3.05 -10.20
CA GLY A 83 11.07 -3.71 -9.56
C GLY A 83 12.22 -2.73 -9.34
N ASP A 84 11.87 -1.46 -9.13
CA ASP A 84 12.80 -0.34 -9.03
C ASP A 84 12.57 0.36 -7.70
N ILE A 85 13.64 0.91 -7.13
CA ILE A 85 13.59 1.76 -5.94
C ILE A 85 13.39 3.23 -6.31
N ASP A 86 13.57 3.57 -7.58
CA ASP A 86 13.40 4.92 -8.10
C ASP A 86 11.92 5.26 -8.36
N LEU A 87 11.42 6.22 -7.59
CA LEU A 87 10.06 6.71 -7.68
C LEU A 87 9.91 7.86 -8.70
N TYR A 88 11.00 8.33 -9.34
CA TYR A 88 10.97 9.42 -10.35
C TYR A 88 10.09 9.12 -11.57
N SER A 89 9.93 7.84 -11.89
CA SER A 89 9.09 7.39 -13.00
C SER A 89 7.59 7.55 -12.71
N GLN A 90 7.21 7.77 -11.45
CA GLN A 90 5.81 7.79 -11.04
C GLN A 90 5.19 9.17 -11.24
N SER A 91 4.33 9.29 -12.25
CA SER A 91 3.68 10.55 -12.62
C SER A 91 2.82 11.17 -11.51
N ILE A 92 2.36 10.35 -10.56
CA ILE A 92 1.52 10.80 -9.44
C ILE A 92 2.24 11.79 -8.52
N LEU A 93 3.57 11.69 -8.38
CA LEU A 93 4.37 12.57 -7.52
C LEU A 93 4.88 13.82 -8.25
N ARG A 94 4.61 13.96 -9.56
CA ARG A 94 5.13 15.06 -10.39
C ARG A 94 4.31 16.36 -10.28
N HIS A 95 3.18 16.34 -9.58
CA HIS A 95 2.24 17.47 -9.55
C HIS A 95 2.49 18.48 -8.41
N GLU A 96 3.41 18.21 -7.50
CA GLU A 96 3.85 19.23 -6.55
C GLU A 96 4.90 20.13 -7.22
N SER A 97 4.79 21.44 -7.01
CA SER A 97 5.62 22.51 -7.60
C SER A 97 7.12 22.44 -7.24
N LYS A 98 7.54 21.37 -6.57
CA LYS A 98 8.91 20.96 -6.32
C LYS A 98 9.03 19.52 -6.83
N VAL A 99 9.91 19.29 -7.80
CA VAL A 99 10.27 17.94 -8.23
C VAL A 99 11.02 17.30 -7.07
N ASN A 100 10.29 16.71 -6.13
CA ASN A 100 10.88 15.98 -5.04
C ASN A 100 11.28 14.62 -5.59
N ASN A 101 12.58 14.39 -5.55
CA ASN A 101 13.17 13.17 -6.07
C ASN A 101 13.10 12.09 -4.98
N TYR A 102 12.10 11.20 -5.02
CA TYR A 102 11.97 10.08 -4.07
C TYR A 102 12.72 8.79 -4.46
N ARG A 103 13.31 8.09 -3.48
CA ARG A 103 13.90 6.75 -3.59
C ARG A 103 13.57 5.90 -2.37
N LEU A 104 13.22 4.64 -2.59
CA LEU A 104 13.00 3.68 -1.52
C LEU A 104 14.27 2.88 -1.20
N MET A 105 14.85 3.10 -0.04
CA MET A 105 15.97 2.33 0.45
C MET A 105 15.48 1.11 1.24
N ILE A 106 15.83 -0.08 0.75
CA ILE A 106 15.48 -1.38 1.36
C ILE A 106 16.72 -1.92 2.08
N PRO A 107 16.66 -2.25 3.37
CA PRO A 107 17.81 -2.80 4.10
C PRO A 107 18.07 -4.25 3.68
N GLU A 108 19.32 -4.70 3.84
CA GLU A 108 19.68 -6.12 3.65
C GLU A 108 19.01 -7.02 4.69
N TYR A 109 18.84 -6.52 5.92
CA TYR A 109 18.18 -7.22 7.02
C TYR A 109 17.28 -6.27 7.82
N GLY A 110 16.16 -6.79 8.30
CA GLY A 110 15.23 -6.05 9.16
C GLY A 110 14.18 -5.27 8.38
N ASP A 111 13.46 -4.43 9.12
CA ASP A 111 12.30 -3.67 8.65
C ASP A 111 12.54 -2.16 8.62
N ASN A 112 13.78 -1.71 8.84
CA ASN A 112 14.17 -0.29 8.82
C ASN A 112 14.37 0.21 7.39
N PHE A 113 13.27 0.43 6.68
CA PHE A 113 13.27 1.00 5.33
C PHE A 113 13.44 2.52 5.43
N CYS A 114 13.82 3.17 4.32
CA CYS A 114 13.88 4.63 4.28
C CYS A 114 13.30 5.15 2.97
N LEU A 115 12.42 6.14 3.06
CA LEU A 115 12.02 6.93 1.91
C LEU A 115 12.94 8.15 1.85
N GLN A 116 13.96 8.09 1.00
CA GLN A 116 14.82 9.22 0.73
C GLN A 116 14.14 10.14 -0.28
N TYR A 117 14.23 11.45 -0.09
CA TYR A 117 13.72 12.41 -1.06
C TYR A 117 14.60 13.65 -1.15
N GLU A 118 14.68 14.27 -2.33
CA GLU A 118 15.38 15.55 -2.49
C GLU A 118 14.38 16.69 -2.36
N GLU A 119 14.63 17.63 -1.46
CA GLU A 119 13.88 18.87 -1.36
C GLU A 119 14.86 20.05 -1.36
N ASN A 120 14.64 21.05 -2.23
CA ASN A 120 15.50 22.23 -2.36
C ASN A 120 16.99 21.90 -2.59
N SER A 121 17.28 20.88 -3.42
CA SER A 121 18.64 20.34 -3.67
C SER A 121 19.33 19.73 -2.43
N GLN A 122 18.57 19.39 -1.38
CA GLN A 122 19.08 18.68 -0.21
C GLN A 122 18.39 17.32 -0.10
N LEU A 123 19.19 16.27 0.10
CA LEU A 123 18.67 14.94 0.39
C LEU A 123 18.16 14.88 1.82
N GLN A 124 16.94 14.36 1.97
CA GLN A 124 16.26 14.11 3.23
C GLN A 124 15.99 12.61 3.34
N ASP A 125 16.22 12.06 4.52
CA ASP A 125 15.93 10.66 4.83
C ASP A 125 14.73 10.60 5.78
N ARG A 126 13.72 9.83 5.37
CA ARG A 126 12.54 9.57 6.19
C ARG A 126 12.45 8.05 6.47
N PRO A 127 13.12 7.58 7.55
CA PRO A 127 13.12 6.16 7.91
C PRO A 127 11.75 5.71 8.41
N PHE A 128 11.41 4.44 8.14
CA PHE A 128 10.20 3.79 8.65
C PHE A 128 10.35 2.30 8.86
N CYS A 129 9.46 1.79 9.71
CA CYS A 129 9.29 0.37 9.97
C CYS A 129 8.33 -0.22 8.92
N ALA A 130 8.85 -1.02 7.99
CA ALA A 130 8.07 -1.67 6.93
C ALA A 130 6.99 -2.61 7.50
N ALA A 131 7.32 -3.37 8.54
CA ALA A 131 6.34 -4.19 9.25
C ALA A 131 5.24 -3.33 9.89
N GLY A 132 5.61 -2.18 10.46
CA GLY A 132 4.68 -1.20 11.03
C GLY A 132 3.70 -0.67 9.98
N LEU A 133 4.21 -0.26 8.81
CA LEU A 133 3.38 0.19 7.70
C LEU A 133 2.45 -0.93 7.20
N ALA A 134 2.98 -2.14 7.00
CA ALA A 134 2.18 -3.29 6.58
C ALA A 134 1.04 -3.60 7.55
N MET A 135 1.33 -3.57 8.86
CA MET A 135 0.33 -3.76 9.91
C MET A 135 -0.72 -2.66 9.93
N LYS A 136 -0.33 -1.39 9.69
CA LYS A 136 -1.28 -0.28 9.62
C LYS A 136 -2.20 -0.35 8.41
N ILE A 137 -1.70 -0.80 7.26
CA ILE A 137 -2.54 -1.12 6.11
C ILE A 137 -3.51 -2.26 6.45
N LEU A 138 -3.05 -3.28 7.18
CA LEU A 138 -3.89 -4.40 7.62
C LEU A 138 -4.97 -3.97 8.63
N ASP A 139 -4.68 -3.00 9.49
CA ASP A 139 -5.68 -2.44 10.42
C ASP A 139 -6.72 -1.61 9.66
N GLY A 140 -6.29 -0.77 8.72
CA GLY A 140 -7.19 -0.07 7.80
C GLY A 140 -8.07 -1.04 6.99
N TYR A 141 -7.53 -2.19 6.58
CA TYR A 141 -8.29 -3.24 5.93
C TYR A 141 -9.39 -3.83 6.82
N LYS A 142 -9.08 -4.11 8.09
CA LYS A 142 -10.08 -4.60 9.05
C LYS A 142 -11.20 -3.59 9.24
N GLN A 143 -10.86 -2.31 9.35
CA GLN A 143 -11.84 -1.23 9.47
C GLN A 143 -12.72 -1.14 8.21
N PHE A 144 -12.12 -1.19 7.03
CA PHE A 144 -12.86 -1.25 5.76
C PHE A 144 -13.84 -2.43 5.72
N LYS A 145 -13.45 -3.63 6.15
CA LYS A 145 -14.37 -4.79 6.22
C LYS A 145 -15.50 -4.64 7.25
N ILE A 146 -15.28 -3.89 8.32
CA ILE A 146 -16.34 -3.57 9.29
C ILE A 146 -17.38 -2.65 8.66
N GLU A 147 -16.93 -1.67 7.88
CA GLU A 147 -17.81 -0.75 7.13
C GLU A 147 -18.51 -1.42 5.94
N HIS A 148 -17.89 -2.46 5.37
CA HIS A 148 -18.36 -3.18 4.18
C HIS A 148 -18.42 -4.69 4.45
N PRO A 149 -19.36 -5.19 5.28
CA PRO A 149 -19.43 -6.60 5.68
C PRO A 149 -19.70 -7.57 4.51
N GLU A 150 -20.26 -7.07 3.41
CA GLU A 150 -20.48 -7.79 2.16
C GLU A 150 -19.23 -7.96 1.30
N PHE A 151 -18.17 -7.18 1.57
CA PHE A 151 -16.91 -7.28 0.85
C PHE A 151 -16.26 -8.65 1.10
N LYS A 152 -15.94 -9.35 0.02
CA LYS A 152 -15.13 -10.56 0.04
C LYS A 152 -13.83 -10.30 -0.71
N TYR A 153 -12.72 -10.73 -0.11
CA TYR A 153 -11.44 -10.62 -0.79
C TYR A 153 -11.46 -11.51 -2.05
N PRO A 154 -11.07 -11.02 -3.24
CA PRO A 154 -11.27 -11.75 -4.49
C PRO A 154 -10.67 -13.15 -4.51
N LEU A 155 -9.51 -13.36 -3.86
CA LEU A 155 -8.85 -14.67 -3.81
C LEU A 155 -9.60 -15.68 -2.93
N ASP A 156 -10.42 -15.25 -1.98
CA ASP A 156 -11.19 -16.16 -1.13
C ASP A 156 -12.41 -16.74 -1.86
N SER A 157 -12.91 -16.05 -2.88
CA SER A 157 -14.05 -16.51 -3.69
C SER A 157 -13.73 -17.78 -4.50
N TYR A 158 -12.45 -18.03 -4.83
CA TYR A 158 -12.04 -19.19 -5.62
C TYR A 158 -11.81 -20.46 -4.80
N VAL A 159 -11.79 -20.37 -3.46
CA VAL A 159 -11.51 -21.52 -2.59
C VAL A 159 -12.71 -22.46 -2.47
N PHE A 160 -13.93 -21.99 -2.78
CA PHE A 160 -15.16 -22.77 -2.64
C PHE A 160 -15.58 -23.55 -3.89
N GLU A 161 -15.00 -23.29 -5.07
CA GLU A 161 -15.36 -24.00 -6.32
C GLU A 161 -14.58 -25.31 -6.55
N GLN A 162 -13.72 -25.72 -5.60
CA GLN A 162 -12.90 -26.93 -5.72
C GLN A 162 -13.18 -28.01 -4.65
N GLN A 163 -14.40 -28.08 -4.12
CA GLN A 163 -14.85 -29.20 -3.26
C GLN A 163 -16.04 -29.94 -3.85
#